data_AF-A0A6N7W1N6-F1
#
_entry.id   AF-A0A6N7W1N6-F1
#
_cell.length_a   1.000
_cell.length_b   1.000
_cell.length_c   1.000
_cell.angle_alpha   90.00
_cell.angle_beta   90.00
_cell.angle_gamma   90.00
#
_symmetry.space_group_name_H-M   'P 1'
#
loop_
_entity.id
_entity.type
_entity.pdbx_description
1 polymer ?
#
loop_
_entity_poly.entity_id
_entity_poly.type
_entity_poly.pdbx_seq_one_letter_code
_entity_poly.pdbx_strand_id
1 'polypeptide(L)'
;MDVRATFPQGGLLGWGANLTEALNYRNNPKLYARRTLTSADLRSLKRQIVTPDPGAFSQGSMDDCYLISDLKALMSTEVGRKQIEAMVEVHRDFAVIWFWDGLRRIPVRVRSVFEAGVRRIRGPRTPLAAVIESAYAHFRWEFQGRLPTMGFSGDTLGEIAGVAVWQKRRVLGLRDTDVAAIGRARSADLPVVVSTVGSNPVEFTDAFDIRKRTFDAEAPARIPGLGDVSVRIRAAHAYMVTSVGANWVELVNPWEYNYGTDGQVLRATEGVHQGALTVRLPIFMRLFGHVGLIPSRSLALWKSHLGME
;
A
#
# COMPACT_ATOMS: atom_id res chain seq x y z
N MET A 1 -5.72 38.93 -16.34
CA MET A 1 -6.83 38.30 -15.60
C MET A 1 -6.22 37.53 -14.45
N ASP A 2 -6.25 38.15 -13.27
CA ASP A 2 -5.80 37.56 -12.01
C ASP A 2 -6.84 36.53 -11.53
N VAL A 3 -6.42 35.28 -11.36
CA VAL A 3 -7.21 34.26 -10.67
C VAL A 3 -6.55 33.99 -9.33
N ARG A 4 -6.88 34.83 -8.34
CA ARG A 4 -6.63 34.52 -6.94
C ARG A 4 -7.61 33.42 -6.53
N ALA A 5 -7.11 32.18 -6.39
CA ALA A 5 -7.83 31.11 -5.72
C ALA A 5 -7.95 31.47 -4.23
N THR A 6 -9.10 31.99 -3.81
CA THR A 6 -9.48 32.10 -2.41
C THR A 6 -9.78 30.70 -1.87
N PHE A 7 -8.86 30.16 -1.07
CA PHE A 7 -9.10 29.01 -0.22
C PHE A 7 -9.95 29.44 1.00
N PRO A 8 -10.91 28.63 1.48
CA PRO A 8 -11.68 29.00 2.66
C PRO A 8 -10.78 28.96 3.90
N GLN A 9 -10.59 30.12 4.52
CA GLN A 9 -10.04 30.22 5.87
C GLN A 9 -11.00 29.59 6.87
N GLY A 10 -10.44 28.98 7.92
CA GLY A 10 -11.16 28.20 8.92
C GLY A 10 -12.37 28.90 9.53
N GLY A 11 -13.50 28.21 9.50
CA GLY A 11 -14.72 28.55 10.22
C GLY A 11 -15.27 27.30 10.91
N LEU A 12 -15.44 27.40 12.23
CA LEU A 12 -15.75 26.31 13.17
C LEU A 12 -17.23 25.87 13.15
N LEU A 13 -17.92 25.89 12.00
CA LEU A 13 -19.36 25.62 11.91
C LEU A 13 -19.67 24.77 10.67
N GLY A 14 -20.13 23.53 10.87
CA GLY A 14 -20.75 22.72 9.81
C GLY A 14 -20.17 21.31 9.53
N TRP A 15 -19.56 20.63 10.50
CA TRP A 15 -18.94 19.30 10.29
C TRP A 15 -19.93 18.10 10.31
N GLY A 16 -21.23 18.34 10.46
CA GLY A 16 -22.22 17.29 10.73
C GLY A 16 -22.82 16.58 9.51
N ALA A 17 -22.74 17.16 8.30
CA ALA A 17 -23.60 16.72 7.20
C ALA A 17 -22.95 15.80 6.13
N ASN A 18 -21.61 15.72 6.06
CA ASN A 18 -20.92 15.03 4.95
C ASN A 18 -19.78 14.07 5.35
N LEU A 19 -19.68 13.71 6.63
CA LEU A 19 -18.72 12.68 7.07
C LEU A 19 -19.38 11.31 7.01
N THR A 20 -19.08 10.52 5.97
CA THR A 20 -19.51 9.13 5.94
C THR A 20 -18.63 8.32 6.89
N GLU A 21 -19.28 7.63 7.85
CA GLU A 21 -18.60 6.75 8.79
C GLU A 21 -18.21 5.46 8.08
N ALA A 22 -17.01 4.95 8.37
CA ALA A 22 -16.55 3.68 7.88
C ALA A 22 -17.56 2.55 8.21
N LEU A 23 -18.44 2.26 7.24
CA LEU A 23 -19.38 1.15 7.25
C LEU A 23 -18.58 -0.13 7.06
N ASN A 24 -18.01 -0.62 8.16
CA ASN A 24 -17.44 -1.95 8.19
C ASN A 24 -18.63 -2.93 8.01
N TYR A 25 -18.57 -3.87 7.07
CA TYR A 25 -19.72 -4.69 6.62
C TYR A 25 -20.17 -5.75 7.65
N ARG A 26 -21.44 -6.18 7.57
CA ARG A 26 -22.07 -7.18 8.46
C ARG A 26 -22.13 -8.63 7.90
N ASN A 27 -21.75 -8.88 6.65
CA ASN A 27 -22.09 -10.15 5.97
C ASN A 27 -20.92 -11.12 5.69
N ASN A 28 -19.75 -10.98 6.35
CA ASN A 28 -18.75 -12.06 6.41
C ASN A 28 -18.15 -12.19 7.83
N PRO A 29 -18.52 -13.23 8.61
CA PRO A 29 -18.19 -13.31 10.03
C PRO A 29 -16.69 -13.52 10.33
N LYS A 30 -15.87 -13.92 9.34
CA LYS A 30 -14.42 -14.17 9.56
C LYS A 30 -13.52 -12.96 9.30
N LEU A 31 -13.96 -11.97 8.51
CA LEU A 31 -13.13 -10.83 8.11
C LEU A 31 -13.28 -9.59 9.02
N TYR A 32 -14.31 -9.53 9.87
CA TYR A 32 -14.84 -8.24 10.35
C TYR A 32 -15.15 -8.15 11.84
N ALA A 33 -14.47 -8.92 12.70
CA ALA A 33 -14.43 -8.59 14.12
C ALA A 33 -13.84 -7.17 14.26
N ARG A 34 -14.43 -6.34 15.13
CA ARG A 34 -14.12 -4.91 15.21
C ARG A 34 -13.68 -4.54 16.60
N ARG A 35 -12.67 -3.68 16.63
CA ARG A 35 -12.29 -2.99 17.84
C ARG A 35 -12.54 -1.51 17.69
N THR A 36 -13.36 -0.97 18.58
CA THR A 36 -13.56 0.48 18.71
C THR A 36 -12.25 1.14 19.12
N LEU A 37 -11.93 2.27 18.51
CA LEU A 37 -10.78 3.08 18.89
C LEU A 37 -11.03 3.68 20.27
N THR A 38 -10.10 3.46 21.18
CA THR A 38 -10.12 4.09 22.49
C THR A 38 -9.49 5.48 22.43
N SER A 39 -9.73 6.34 23.43
CA SER A 39 -9.00 7.61 23.52
C SER A 39 -7.47 7.42 23.63
N ALA A 40 -7.01 6.28 24.17
CA ALA A 40 -5.60 5.94 24.20
C ALA A 40 -5.05 5.61 22.80
N ASP A 41 -5.84 4.94 21.95
CA ASP A 41 -5.53 4.72 20.55
C ASP A 41 -5.39 6.05 19.81
N LEU A 42 -6.39 6.93 19.91
CA LEU A 42 -6.38 8.23 19.24
C LEU A 42 -5.18 9.09 19.67
N ARG A 43 -4.85 9.13 20.97
CA ARG A 43 -3.61 9.78 21.44
C ARG A 43 -2.34 9.14 20.87
N SER A 44 -2.35 7.83 20.66
CA SER A 44 -1.23 7.12 20.04
C SER A 44 -1.09 7.43 18.56
N LEU A 45 -2.20 7.54 17.81
CA LEU A 45 -2.18 7.86 16.39
C LEU A 45 -1.49 9.19 16.13
N LYS A 46 -1.75 10.22 16.96
CA LYS A 46 -1.05 11.51 16.87
C LYS A 46 0.48 11.37 16.92
N ARG A 47 1.00 10.46 17.75
CA ARG A 47 2.45 10.19 17.80
C ARG A 47 2.93 9.38 16.60
N GLN A 48 2.15 8.39 16.17
CA GLN A 48 2.47 7.57 15.01
C GLN A 48 2.41 8.36 13.69
N ILE A 49 1.64 9.45 13.62
CA ILE A 49 1.64 10.34 12.44
C ILE A 49 2.97 11.08 12.31
N VAL A 50 3.50 11.60 13.43
CA VAL A 50 4.78 12.34 13.45
C VAL A 50 5.97 11.40 13.25
N THR A 51 5.90 10.18 13.80
CA THR A 51 6.96 9.18 13.68
C THR A 51 6.34 7.81 13.42
N PRO A 52 5.97 7.51 12.16
CA PRO A 52 5.30 6.26 11.86
C PRO A 52 6.32 5.12 11.82
N ASP A 53 6.03 4.03 12.52
CA ASP A 53 6.82 2.80 12.46
C ASP A 53 6.57 2.11 11.10
N PRO A 54 7.57 1.97 10.21
CA PRO A 54 7.39 1.25 8.94
C PRO A 54 7.01 -0.24 9.13
N GLY A 55 7.34 -0.81 10.29
CA GLY A 55 6.91 -2.14 10.73
C GLY A 55 5.47 -2.21 11.22
N ALA A 56 4.74 -1.08 11.30
CA ALA A 56 3.31 -1.06 11.63
C ALA A 56 2.41 -1.39 10.43
N PHE A 57 2.97 -1.40 9.20
CA PHE A 57 2.25 -1.66 7.96
C PHE A 57 2.43 -3.11 7.53
N SER A 58 1.89 -4.05 8.30
CA SER A 58 2.05 -5.49 8.07
C SER A 58 0.70 -6.09 7.71
N GLN A 59 0.58 -6.67 6.53
CA GLN A 59 -0.68 -7.28 6.11
C GLN A 59 -1.01 -8.48 7.01
N GLY A 60 -2.23 -8.51 7.54
CA GLY A 60 -2.75 -9.70 8.23
C GLY A 60 -3.60 -10.54 7.27
N SER A 61 -4.86 -10.79 7.62
CA SER A 61 -5.70 -11.76 6.88
C SER A 61 -6.65 -11.14 5.85
N MET A 62 -6.58 -9.82 5.66
CA MET A 62 -7.28 -9.15 4.57
C MET A 62 -6.45 -9.27 3.30
N ASP A 63 -7.07 -9.63 2.17
CA ASP A 63 -6.42 -9.75 0.85
C ASP A 63 -6.19 -8.38 0.20
N ASP A 64 -5.50 -7.48 0.90
CA ASP A 64 -5.28 -6.08 0.54
C ASP A 64 -3.78 -5.75 0.33
N CYS A 65 -3.01 -6.75 -0.13
CA CYS A 65 -1.56 -6.63 -0.33
C CYS A 65 -1.15 -5.38 -1.12
N TYR A 66 -2.01 -4.94 -2.03
CA TYR A 66 -1.83 -3.74 -2.84
C TYR A 66 -1.81 -2.47 -1.98
N LEU A 67 -2.76 -2.32 -1.05
CA LEU A 67 -2.84 -1.18 -0.14
C LEU A 67 -1.65 -1.17 0.80
N ILE A 68 -1.34 -2.30 1.42
CA ILE A 68 -0.25 -2.38 2.39
C ILE A 68 1.10 -2.13 1.72
N SER A 69 1.30 -2.62 0.49
CA SER A 69 2.52 -2.34 -0.28
C SER A 69 2.64 -0.86 -0.66
N ASP A 70 1.54 -0.21 -1.06
CA ASP A 70 1.52 1.21 -1.39
C ASP A 70 1.79 2.08 -0.16
N LEU A 71 1.21 1.74 0.99
CA LEU A 71 1.49 2.41 2.26
C LEU A 71 2.95 2.23 2.69
N LYS A 72 3.50 1.01 2.57
CA LYS A 72 4.92 0.76 2.81
C LYS A 72 5.81 1.60 1.89
N ALA A 73 5.48 1.67 0.59
CA ALA A 73 6.23 2.44 -0.38
C ALA A 73 6.22 3.93 -0.06
N LEU A 74 5.05 4.50 0.29
CA LEU A 74 4.95 5.89 0.75
C LEU A 74 5.81 6.12 2.00
N MET A 75 5.68 5.25 2.99
CA MET A 75 6.43 5.31 4.24
C MET A 75 7.95 5.21 4.06
N SER A 76 8.42 4.58 2.98
CA SER A 76 9.86 4.47 2.66
C SER A 76 10.50 5.78 2.21
N THR A 77 9.70 6.78 1.83
CA THR A 77 10.17 8.05 1.26
C THR A 77 9.82 9.23 2.15
N GLU A 78 10.58 10.32 2.08
CA GLU A 78 10.27 11.52 2.87
C GLU A 78 8.91 12.14 2.47
N VAL A 79 8.71 12.34 1.17
CA VAL A 79 7.48 12.93 0.62
C VAL A 79 6.26 12.05 0.91
N GLY A 80 6.41 10.73 0.84
CA GLY A 80 5.32 9.81 1.14
C GLY A 80 4.97 9.78 2.64
N ARG A 81 5.95 9.90 3.55
CA ARG A 81 5.67 10.11 4.99
C ARG A 81 4.87 11.39 5.22
N LYS A 82 5.25 12.48 4.56
CA LYS A 82 4.50 13.75 4.61
C LYS A 82 3.08 13.64 4.04
N GLN A 83 2.88 12.85 2.99
CA GLN A 83 1.55 12.55 2.47
C GLN A 83 0.69 11.79 3.49
N ILE A 84 1.24 10.75 4.14
CA ILE A 84 0.54 10.00 5.18
C ILE A 84 0.21 10.91 6.37
N GLU A 85 1.09 11.84 6.73
CA GLU A 85 0.79 12.85 7.75
C GLU A 85 -0.36 13.76 7.34
N ALA A 86 -0.31 14.31 6.12
CA ALA A 86 -1.30 15.26 5.62
C ALA A 86 -2.71 14.67 5.43
N MET A 87 -2.83 13.36 5.21
CA MET A 87 -4.12 12.72 4.98
C MET A 87 -4.86 12.33 6.27
N VAL A 88 -4.25 12.45 7.45
CA VAL A 88 -4.80 11.94 8.71
C VAL A 88 -5.09 13.07 9.70
N GLU A 89 -6.34 13.18 10.12
CA GLU A 89 -6.77 14.10 11.18
C GLU A 89 -7.30 13.30 12.37
N VAL A 90 -6.84 13.62 13.59
CA VAL A 90 -7.25 12.91 14.81
C VAL A 90 -8.05 13.83 15.72
N HIS A 91 -9.33 13.50 15.89
CA HIS A 91 -10.27 14.17 16.78
C HIS A 91 -10.36 13.44 18.13
N ARG A 92 -11.22 13.96 19.02
CA ARG A 92 -11.41 13.44 20.38
C ARG A 92 -11.87 11.98 20.39
N ASP A 93 -12.80 11.64 19.49
CA ASP A 93 -13.54 10.36 19.51
C ASP A 93 -13.47 9.60 18.17
N PHE A 94 -12.71 10.11 17.19
CA PHE A 94 -12.55 9.49 15.88
C PHE A 94 -11.30 10.02 15.17
N ALA A 95 -10.90 9.33 14.10
CA ALA A 95 -9.97 9.85 13.10
C ALA A 95 -10.71 10.13 11.78
N VAL A 96 -10.17 11.03 10.96
CA VAL A 96 -10.59 11.25 9.58
C VAL A 96 -9.39 10.93 8.68
N ILE A 97 -9.63 10.15 7.65
CA ILE A 97 -8.65 9.82 6.62
C ILE A 97 -9.14 10.38 5.30
N TRP A 98 -8.31 11.13 4.60
CA TRP A 98 -8.64 11.75 3.31
C TRP A 98 -8.10 10.92 2.15
N PHE A 99 -8.96 10.58 1.20
CA PHE A 99 -8.59 9.96 -0.07
C PHE A 99 -8.97 10.84 -1.25
N TRP A 100 -8.41 10.54 -2.41
CA TRP A 100 -8.68 11.21 -3.67
C TRP A 100 -9.51 10.33 -4.59
N ASP A 101 -10.59 10.90 -5.13
CA ASP A 101 -11.37 10.36 -6.24
C ASP A 101 -11.31 11.37 -7.40
N GLY A 102 -10.37 11.15 -8.32
CA GLY A 102 -9.97 12.15 -9.29
C GLY A 102 -9.48 13.44 -8.61
N LEU A 103 -10.15 14.56 -8.87
CA LEU A 103 -9.83 15.86 -8.27
C LEU A 103 -10.53 16.11 -6.92
N ARG A 104 -11.37 15.18 -6.46
CA ARG A 104 -12.17 15.35 -5.24
C ARG A 104 -11.46 14.71 -4.04
N ARG A 105 -11.40 15.44 -2.93
CA ARG A 105 -10.98 14.90 -1.62
C ARG A 105 -12.20 14.36 -0.87
N ILE A 106 -12.14 13.09 -0.48
CA ILE A 106 -13.19 12.38 0.24
C ILE A 106 -12.72 12.11 1.67
N PRO A 107 -13.38 12.69 2.69
CA PRO A 107 -13.10 12.39 4.09
C PRO A 107 -13.84 11.12 4.53
N VAL A 108 -13.12 10.20 5.16
CA VAL A 108 -13.70 8.99 5.77
C VAL A 108 -13.50 9.04 7.28
N ARG A 109 -14.60 8.98 8.03
CA ARG A 109 -14.54 8.95 9.50
C ARG A 109 -14.33 7.53 10.01
N VAL A 110 -13.36 7.34 10.90
CA VAL A 110 -13.01 6.05 11.51
C VAL A 110 -13.20 6.09 13.02
N ARG A 111 -14.06 5.21 13.52
CA ARG A 111 -14.27 4.94 14.97
C ARG A 111 -13.91 3.52 15.38
N SER A 112 -13.80 2.60 14.42
CA SER A 112 -13.46 1.21 14.66
C SER A 112 -12.56 0.70 13.55
N VAL A 113 -11.75 -0.30 13.88
CA VAL A 113 -10.85 -0.96 12.93
C VAL A 113 -11.13 -2.45 12.83
N PHE A 114 -10.75 -3.07 11.70
CA PHE A 114 -10.81 -4.52 11.53
C PHE A 114 -9.79 -5.22 12.42
N GLU A 115 -10.19 -6.16 13.27
CA GLU A 115 -9.26 -6.92 14.13
C GLU A 115 -8.36 -7.89 13.35
N ALA A 116 -8.85 -8.36 12.19
CA ALA A 116 -8.19 -9.34 11.33
C ALA A 116 -7.44 -8.70 10.15
N GLY A 117 -7.44 -7.37 10.07
CA GLY A 117 -6.72 -6.57 9.07
C GLY A 117 -5.21 -6.58 9.32
N VAL A 118 -4.59 -5.41 9.50
CA VAL A 118 -3.15 -5.30 9.80
C VAL A 118 -2.71 -6.20 10.98
N ARG A 119 -1.65 -7.01 10.76
CA ARG A 119 -1.19 -8.14 11.61
C ARG A 119 -0.77 -7.78 13.05
N ARG A 120 -0.74 -6.49 13.40
CA ARG A 120 -0.27 -5.97 14.70
C ARG A 120 -1.37 -5.47 15.64
N ILE A 121 -2.63 -5.83 15.44
CA ILE A 121 -3.72 -5.51 16.40
C ILE A 121 -3.63 -6.36 17.69
N ARG A 122 -2.51 -7.06 17.93
CA ARG A 122 -2.24 -7.80 19.17
C ARG A 122 -1.43 -7.03 20.22
N GLY A 123 -1.03 -5.78 19.94
CA GLY A 123 -0.43 -4.86 20.93
C GLY A 123 -1.48 -3.97 21.61
N PRO A 124 -1.14 -3.25 22.70
CA PRO A 124 -2.10 -2.44 23.46
C PRO A 124 -2.60 -1.19 22.71
N ARG A 125 -2.12 -0.92 21.50
CA ARG A 125 -2.41 0.29 20.74
C ARG A 125 -2.62 -0.03 19.27
N THR A 126 -3.60 0.63 18.66
CA THR A 126 -3.90 0.53 17.23
C THR A 126 -2.76 1.08 16.39
N PRO A 127 -2.27 0.34 15.38
CA PRO A 127 -1.36 0.89 14.38
C PRO A 127 -2.11 1.82 13.42
N LEU A 128 -1.46 2.90 12.98
CA LEU A 128 -1.98 3.85 12.01
C LEU A 128 -2.47 3.15 10.73
N ALA A 129 -1.72 2.14 10.28
CA ALA A 129 -2.07 1.31 9.14
C ALA A 129 -3.48 0.69 9.24
N ALA A 130 -3.90 0.23 10.42
CA ALA A 130 -5.24 -0.36 10.60
C ALA A 130 -6.37 0.67 10.47
N VAL A 131 -6.10 1.93 10.86
CA VAL A 131 -7.05 3.03 10.71
C VAL A 131 -7.19 3.40 9.24
N ILE A 132 -6.07 3.48 8.51
CA ILE A 132 -6.05 3.75 7.07
C ILE A 132 -6.71 2.59 6.30
N GLU A 133 -6.41 1.33 6.61
CA GLU A 133 -7.02 0.13 6.02
C GLU A 133 -8.55 0.14 6.19
N SER A 134 -9.03 0.46 7.39
CA SER A 134 -10.47 0.53 7.68
C SER A 134 -11.15 1.67 6.93
N ALA A 135 -10.50 2.83 6.86
CA ALA A 135 -11.01 3.97 6.09
C ALA A 135 -11.05 3.68 4.58
N TYR A 136 -9.97 3.10 4.06
CA TYR A 136 -9.82 2.79 2.64
C TYR A 136 -10.84 1.73 2.20
N ALA A 137 -11.08 0.73 3.04
CA ALA A 137 -12.09 -0.27 2.75
C ALA A 137 -13.49 0.33 2.61
N HIS A 138 -13.83 1.30 3.47
CA HIS A 138 -15.07 2.04 3.33
C HIS A 138 -15.07 2.95 2.09
N PHE A 139 -13.98 3.68 1.85
CA PHE A 139 -13.81 4.53 0.66
C PHE A 139 -14.11 3.75 -0.63
N ARG A 140 -13.49 2.58 -0.78
CA ARG A 140 -13.64 1.72 -1.96
C ARG A 140 -15.06 1.23 -2.16
N TRP A 141 -15.74 0.82 -1.11
CA TRP A 141 -17.09 0.32 -1.24
C TRP A 141 -18.08 1.45 -1.51
N GLU A 142 -18.10 2.45 -0.64
CA GLU A 142 -19.15 3.47 -0.63
C GLU A 142 -19.02 4.42 -1.82
N PHE A 143 -17.79 4.81 -2.15
CA PHE A 143 -17.55 5.85 -3.16
C PHE A 143 -17.12 5.29 -4.50
N GLN A 144 -16.58 4.07 -4.56
CA GLN A 144 -16.18 3.45 -5.83
C GLN A 144 -17.00 2.21 -6.21
N GLY A 145 -17.86 1.69 -5.32
CA GLY A 145 -18.60 0.44 -5.57
C GLY A 145 -17.70 -0.80 -5.69
N ARG A 146 -16.52 -0.78 -5.06
CA ARG A 146 -15.48 -1.82 -5.17
C ARG A 146 -15.25 -2.55 -3.86
N LEU A 147 -14.98 -3.86 -3.96
CA LEU A 147 -14.56 -4.64 -2.80
C LEU A 147 -13.16 -4.23 -2.33
N PRO A 148 -12.94 -4.15 -1.00
CA PRO A 148 -11.63 -3.78 -0.44
C PRO A 148 -10.55 -4.85 -0.64
N THR A 149 -10.94 -6.07 -1.01
CA THR A 149 -10.01 -7.18 -1.34
C THR A 149 -9.60 -7.18 -2.80
N MET A 150 -10.05 -6.21 -3.61
CA MET A 150 -9.75 -6.12 -5.03
C MET A 150 -9.19 -4.74 -5.37
N GLY A 151 -7.91 -4.67 -5.70
CA GLY A 151 -7.25 -3.42 -6.05
C GLY A 151 -5.92 -3.61 -6.78
N PHE A 152 -5.38 -2.50 -7.27
CA PHE A 152 -4.09 -2.44 -7.95
C PHE A 152 -3.20 -1.38 -7.28
N SER A 153 -1.92 -1.72 -7.13
CA SER A 153 -0.87 -0.90 -6.48
C SER A 153 -0.43 0.38 -7.22
N GLY A 154 -1.26 0.89 -8.10
CA GLY A 154 -1.07 2.20 -8.72
C GLY A 154 -2.31 3.07 -8.57
N ASP A 155 -3.49 2.45 -8.59
CA ASP A 155 -4.75 3.15 -8.35
C ASP A 155 -4.76 3.62 -6.90
N THR A 156 -4.42 2.72 -5.98
CA THR A 156 -4.38 2.99 -4.54
C THR A 156 -3.34 4.05 -4.19
N LEU A 157 -2.14 3.96 -4.77
CA LEU A 157 -1.11 4.98 -4.63
C LEU A 157 -1.60 6.36 -5.07
N GLY A 158 -2.36 6.45 -6.17
CA GLY A 158 -2.96 7.70 -6.65
C GLY A 158 -4.09 8.20 -5.75
N GLU A 159 -4.95 7.30 -5.28
CA GLU A 159 -6.04 7.59 -4.35
C GLU A 159 -5.53 8.09 -2.99
N ILE A 160 -4.33 7.67 -2.57
CA ILE A 160 -3.69 8.17 -1.34
C ILE A 160 -2.93 9.48 -1.61
N ALA A 161 -2.15 9.54 -2.68
CA ALA A 161 -1.21 10.64 -2.92
C ALA A 161 -1.83 11.86 -3.60
N GLY A 162 -2.96 11.72 -4.30
CA GLY A 162 -3.61 12.83 -5.02
C GLY A 162 -2.80 13.35 -6.20
N VAL A 163 -1.86 12.55 -6.71
CA VAL A 163 -1.00 12.91 -7.85
C VAL A 163 -1.11 11.86 -8.95
N ALA A 164 -0.78 12.27 -10.18
CA ALA A 164 -0.74 11.37 -11.31
C ALA A 164 0.31 10.26 -11.10
N VAL A 165 -0.15 9.01 -11.12
CA VAL A 165 0.69 7.81 -11.02
C VAL A 165 0.99 7.29 -12.42
N TRP A 166 2.24 6.93 -12.67
CA TRP A 166 2.58 6.12 -13.84
C TRP A 166 2.28 4.66 -13.52
N GLN A 167 1.45 4.05 -14.35
CA GLN A 167 1.10 2.65 -14.21
C GLN A 167 1.43 1.86 -15.47
N LYS A 168 1.86 0.62 -15.27
CA LYS A 168 1.91 -0.39 -16.32
C LYS A 168 1.23 -1.65 -15.84
N ARG A 169 0.45 -2.25 -16.74
CA ARG A 169 -0.20 -3.54 -16.55
C ARG A 169 0.14 -4.40 -17.74
N ARG A 170 1.11 -5.30 -17.57
CA ARG A 170 1.56 -6.23 -18.59
C ARG A 170 1.18 -7.64 -18.16
N VAL A 171 0.68 -8.39 -19.12
CA VAL A 171 0.48 -9.84 -18.99
C VAL A 171 1.80 -10.58 -19.18
N LEU A 172 2.71 -10.01 -19.97
CA LEU A 172 4.00 -10.61 -20.34
C LEU A 172 5.16 -9.82 -19.76
N GLY A 173 5.48 -10.08 -18.49
CA GLY A 173 6.67 -9.57 -17.81
C GLY A 173 6.82 -8.04 -17.81
N LEU A 174 7.94 -7.53 -17.33
CA LEU A 174 8.38 -6.14 -17.50
C LEU A 174 9.45 -6.05 -18.58
N ARG A 175 9.56 -4.89 -19.24
CA ARG A 175 10.64 -4.56 -20.18
C ARG A 175 11.72 -3.73 -19.51
N ASP A 176 12.89 -3.64 -20.15
CA ASP A 176 13.99 -2.78 -19.69
C ASP A 176 13.57 -1.33 -19.47
N THR A 177 12.68 -0.81 -20.33
CA THR A 177 12.13 0.55 -20.18
C THR A 177 11.30 0.71 -18.90
N ASP A 178 10.63 -0.35 -18.46
CA ASP A 178 9.82 -0.35 -17.24
C ASP A 178 10.75 -0.40 -16.01
N VAL A 179 11.77 -1.26 -16.05
CA VAL A 179 12.83 -1.33 -15.02
C VAL A 179 13.57 -0.01 -14.89
N ALA A 180 13.92 0.63 -16.00
CA ALA A 180 14.57 1.94 -16.00
C ALA A 180 13.67 3.02 -15.39
N ALA A 181 12.35 2.94 -15.57
CA ALA A 181 11.42 3.86 -14.91
C ALA A 181 11.35 3.63 -13.40
N ILE A 182 11.33 2.37 -12.95
CA ILE A 182 11.40 2.00 -11.53
C ILE A 182 12.70 2.54 -10.92
N GLY A 183 13.84 2.31 -11.59
CA GLY A 183 15.15 2.78 -11.16
C GLY A 183 15.18 4.30 -10.98
N ARG A 184 14.74 5.07 -11.99
CA ARG A 184 14.66 6.54 -11.90
C ARG A 184 13.77 7.02 -10.75
N ALA A 185 12.64 6.37 -10.52
CA ALA A 185 11.75 6.73 -9.41
C ALA A 185 12.42 6.47 -8.05
N ARG A 186 13.05 5.29 -7.87
CA ARG A 186 13.78 4.98 -6.63
C ARG A 186 14.99 5.88 -6.40
N SER A 187 15.76 6.21 -7.45
CA SER A 187 16.86 7.17 -7.36
C SER A 187 16.41 8.58 -6.98
N ALA A 188 15.14 8.92 -7.24
CA ALA A 188 14.54 10.19 -6.83
C ALA A 188 13.83 10.13 -5.47
N ASP A 189 14.04 9.05 -4.69
CA ASP A 189 13.32 8.74 -3.44
C ASP A 189 11.79 8.79 -3.58
N LEU A 190 11.26 8.13 -4.62
CA LEU A 190 9.82 8.05 -4.88
C LEU A 190 9.26 6.65 -4.61
N PRO A 191 8.00 6.54 -4.16
CA PRO A 191 7.37 5.27 -3.89
C PRO A 191 7.21 4.46 -5.18
N VAL A 192 7.58 3.18 -5.11
CA VAL A 192 7.40 2.24 -6.21
C VAL A 192 6.85 0.93 -5.67
N VAL A 193 5.79 0.45 -6.30
CA VAL A 193 5.18 -0.84 -6.02
C VAL A 193 5.03 -1.62 -7.30
N VAL A 194 5.22 -2.92 -7.18
CA VAL A 194 5.15 -3.86 -8.29
C VAL A 194 4.29 -5.04 -7.89
N SER A 195 3.66 -5.68 -8.86
CA SER A 195 2.88 -6.88 -8.60
C SER A 195 3.17 -7.96 -9.63
N THR A 196 3.11 -9.19 -9.16
CA THR A 196 3.15 -10.37 -10.00
C THR A 196 1.86 -10.50 -10.78
N VAL A 197 1.95 -11.06 -11.99
CA VAL A 197 0.76 -11.36 -12.79
C VAL A 197 0.09 -12.62 -12.22
N GLY A 198 -1.24 -12.64 -12.14
CA GLY A 198 -2.00 -13.76 -11.57
C GLY A 198 -2.04 -15.04 -12.40
N SER A 199 -1.43 -15.05 -13.59
CA SER A 199 -1.48 -16.18 -14.53
C SER A 199 -0.11 -16.41 -15.15
N ASN A 200 0.34 -17.66 -15.15
CA ASN A 200 1.42 -18.14 -16.02
C ASN A 200 1.06 -17.75 -17.48
N PRO A 201 2.00 -17.34 -18.36
CA PRO A 201 1.69 -16.94 -19.73
C PRO A 201 1.33 -18.12 -20.67
N VAL A 202 0.78 -19.22 -20.14
CA VAL A 202 0.36 -20.38 -20.90
C VAL A 202 -1.17 -20.47 -20.84
N GLU A 203 -1.78 -20.24 -22.00
CA GLU A 203 -3.18 -20.50 -22.37
C GLU A 203 -4.26 -19.55 -21.82
N PHE A 204 -4.53 -18.50 -22.60
CA PHE A 204 -5.82 -17.82 -22.63
C PHE A 204 -6.79 -18.64 -23.48
N THR A 205 -7.59 -19.49 -22.84
CA THR A 205 -8.84 -19.98 -23.42
C THR A 205 -9.97 -19.81 -22.41
N ASP A 206 -11.13 -19.46 -22.94
CA ASP A 206 -12.33 -18.94 -22.31
C ASP A 206 -12.80 -19.58 -21.00
N ALA A 207 -13.47 -18.76 -20.17
CA ALA A 207 -14.10 -19.01 -18.87
C ALA A 207 -13.18 -18.91 -17.63
N PHE A 208 -12.97 -17.68 -17.16
CA PHE A 208 -12.20 -17.37 -15.96
C PHE A 208 -13.01 -17.67 -14.67
N ASP A 209 -12.82 -18.85 -14.08
CA ASP A 209 -13.17 -19.14 -12.69
C ASP A 209 -12.03 -18.66 -11.78
N ILE A 210 -12.22 -17.50 -11.14
CA ILE A 210 -11.27 -16.83 -10.24
C ILE A 210 -10.84 -17.73 -9.06
N ARG A 211 -11.54 -18.86 -8.81
CA ARG A 211 -11.27 -19.77 -7.69
C ARG A 211 -10.22 -20.83 -7.96
N LYS A 212 -9.66 -20.92 -9.18
CA LYS A 212 -8.73 -22.02 -9.52
C LYS A 212 -7.43 -21.53 -10.18
N ARG A 213 -6.45 -21.30 -9.30
CA ARG A 213 -4.98 -21.37 -9.49
C ARG A 213 -4.27 -20.15 -10.10
N THR A 214 -4.06 -19.13 -9.25
CA THR A 214 -2.83 -18.33 -9.26
C THR A 214 -1.67 -19.25 -8.83
N PHE A 215 -0.68 -19.48 -9.68
CA PHE A 215 0.47 -20.34 -9.34
C PHE A 215 1.63 -19.50 -8.84
N ASP A 216 2.10 -19.79 -7.63
CA ASP A 216 3.33 -19.20 -7.11
C ASP A 216 4.50 -19.66 -7.96
N ALA A 217 5.44 -18.75 -8.22
CA ALA A 217 6.65 -19.06 -8.96
C ALA A 217 7.79 -19.36 -8.00
N GLU A 218 8.46 -20.49 -8.20
CA GLU A 218 9.70 -20.78 -7.48
C GLU A 218 10.86 -20.01 -8.12
N ALA A 219 11.64 -19.32 -7.30
CA ALA A 219 12.78 -18.55 -7.77
C ALA A 219 13.90 -18.51 -6.72
N PRO A 220 15.16 -18.51 -7.15
CA PRO A 220 16.26 -18.14 -6.26
C PRO A 220 16.14 -16.66 -5.89
N ALA A 221 16.29 -16.38 -4.61
CA ALA A 221 16.35 -15.03 -4.06
C ALA A 221 17.37 -14.97 -2.93
N ARG A 222 17.86 -13.77 -2.63
CA ARG A 222 18.66 -13.53 -1.43
C ARG A 222 17.78 -12.92 -0.36
N ILE A 223 17.81 -13.45 0.86
CA ILE A 223 17.15 -12.85 2.02
C ILE A 223 18.23 -12.36 3.00
N PRO A 224 18.19 -11.08 3.44
CA PRO A 224 19.16 -10.57 4.41
C PRO A 224 19.21 -11.41 5.69
N GLY A 225 20.42 -11.80 6.10
CA GLY A 225 20.66 -12.70 7.23
C GLY A 225 20.45 -14.20 6.96
N LEU A 226 19.86 -14.60 5.82
CA LEU A 226 19.69 -16.02 5.43
C LEU A 226 20.51 -16.42 4.18
N GLY A 227 21.00 -15.45 3.41
CA GLY A 227 21.76 -15.73 2.19
C GLY A 227 20.87 -16.10 1.00
N ASP A 228 21.44 -16.86 0.06
CA ASP A 228 20.75 -17.32 -1.15
C ASP A 228 19.86 -18.52 -0.83
N VAL A 229 18.56 -18.40 -1.11
CA VAL A 229 17.52 -19.38 -0.79
C VAL A 229 16.52 -19.51 -1.94
N SER A 230 15.84 -20.66 -2.03
CA SER A 230 14.73 -20.85 -2.96
C SER A 230 13.43 -20.39 -2.31
N VAL A 231 12.73 -19.45 -2.95
CA VAL A 231 11.48 -18.87 -2.44
C VAL A 231 10.32 -19.11 -3.40
N ARG A 232 9.11 -19.10 -2.85
CA ARG A 232 7.85 -18.99 -3.61
C ARG A 232 7.46 -17.52 -3.70
N ILE A 233 7.55 -16.97 -4.91
CA ILE A 233 7.05 -15.65 -5.26
C ILE A 233 5.55 -15.78 -5.53
N ARG A 234 4.74 -15.10 -4.71
CA ARG A 234 3.28 -15.21 -4.71
C ARG A 234 2.70 -14.60 -5.99
N ALA A 235 1.82 -15.32 -6.67
CA ALA A 235 1.08 -14.78 -7.81
C ALA A 235 -0.04 -13.81 -7.37
N ALA A 236 -0.38 -12.84 -8.23
CA ALA A 236 -1.35 -11.78 -7.95
C ALA A 236 -1.08 -11.06 -6.62
N HIS A 237 0.20 -10.81 -6.30
CA HIS A 237 0.62 -10.22 -5.03
C HIS A 237 1.49 -9.00 -5.26
N ALA A 238 1.30 -7.99 -4.43
CA ALA A 238 2.04 -6.74 -4.50
C ALA A 238 3.26 -6.73 -3.56
N TYR A 239 4.30 -6.02 -3.99
CA TYR A 239 5.56 -5.85 -3.29
C TYR A 239 6.03 -4.42 -3.43
N MET A 240 6.48 -3.81 -2.34
CA MET A 240 7.22 -2.54 -2.41
C MET A 240 8.61 -2.81 -3.01
N VAL A 241 9.10 -1.91 -3.87
CA VAL A 241 10.49 -1.90 -4.34
C VAL A 241 11.30 -0.95 -3.47
N THR A 242 12.39 -1.42 -2.87
CA THR A 242 13.28 -0.57 -2.05
C THR A 242 14.47 -0.06 -2.85
N SER A 243 15.04 -0.90 -3.70
CA SER A 243 16.24 -0.58 -4.48
C SER A 243 16.32 -1.37 -5.79
N VAL A 244 17.04 -0.82 -6.76
CA VAL A 244 17.30 -1.45 -8.07
C VAL A 244 18.79 -1.33 -8.35
N GLY A 245 19.45 -2.47 -8.56
CA GLY A 245 20.83 -2.54 -9.03
C GLY A 245 20.93 -2.90 -10.50
N ALA A 246 22.17 -3.08 -10.98
CA ALA A 246 22.44 -3.39 -12.38
C ALA A 246 21.83 -4.73 -12.85
N ASN A 247 21.73 -5.72 -11.96
CA ASN A 247 21.24 -7.07 -12.28
C ASN A 247 20.32 -7.65 -11.20
N TRP A 248 19.78 -6.82 -10.31
CA TRP A 248 18.93 -7.23 -9.21
C TRP A 248 17.89 -6.16 -8.83
N VAL A 249 16.82 -6.59 -8.16
CA VAL A 249 15.81 -5.73 -7.55
C VAL A 249 15.57 -6.19 -6.11
N GLU A 250 15.56 -5.24 -5.18
CA GLU A 250 15.17 -5.47 -3.79
C GLU A 250 13.70 -5.13 -3.58
N LEU A 251 13.01 -6.07 -2.95
CA LEU A 251 11.57 -6.06 -2.74
C LEU A 251 11.26 -6.25 -1.27
N VAL A 252 10.06 -5.83 -0.85
CA VAL A 252 9.51 -6.12 0.46
C VAL A 252 8.10 -6.68 0.31
N ASN A 253 7.93 -7.91 0.78
CA ASN A 253 6.63 -8.56 0.89
C ASN A 253 5.81 -7.91 2.03
N PRO A 254 4.59 -7.41 1.78
CA PRO A 254 3.74 -6.79 2.80
C PRO A 254 3.35 -7.75 3.94
N TRP A 255 3.47 -9.07 3.75
CA TRP A 255 3.29 -10.08 4.80
C TRP A 255 4.37 -10.08 5.86
N GLU A 256 5.49 -9.38 5.64
CA GLU A 256 6.68 -9.40 6.50
C GLU A 256 7.37 -10.76 6.59
N TYR A 257 7.15 -11.64 5.62
CA TYR A 257 7.88 -12.89 5.45
C TYR A 257 7.75 -13.34 3.99
N ASN A 258 8.56 -14.31 3.63
CA ASN A 258 8.50 -15.04 2.37
C ASN A 258 8.29 -16.53 2.66
N TYR A 259 7.83 -17.29 1.67
CA TYR A 259 7.77 -18.74 1.79
C TYR A 259 8.96 -19.36 1.08
N GLY A 260 9.64 -20.31 1.73
CA GLY A 260 10.54 -21.24 1.08
C GLY A 260 9.77 -22.18 0.15
N THR A 261 10.46 -22.79 -0.82
CA THR A 261 9.86 -23.81 -1.69
C THR A 261 9.44 -25.07 -0.93
N ASP A 262 9.97 -25.27 0.27
CA ASP A 262 9.58 -26.30 1.23
C ASP A 262 8.40 -25.90 2.14
N GLY A 263 7.87 -24.69 1.99
CA GLY A 263 6.77 -24.15 2.79
C GLY A 263 7.19 -23.47 4.10
N GLN A 264 8.50 -23.39 4.39
CA GLN A 264 8.97 -22.67 5.58
C GLN A 264 8.73 -21.16 5.49
N VAL A 265 8.47 -20.53 6.63
CA VAL A 265 8.38 -19.07 6.74
C VAL A 265 9.80 -18.51 6.87
N LEU A 266 10.23 -17.75 5.86
CA LEU A 266 11.53 -17.11 5.80
C LEU A 266 11.38 -15.63 6.13
N ARG A 267 12.11 -15.17 7.14
CA ARG A 267 12.14 -13.76 7.57
C ARG A 267 13.57 -13.25 7.53
N ALA A 268 13.74 -12.02 7.08
CA ALA A 268 15.02 -11.36 7.22
C ALA A 268 15.33 -11.10 8.71
N THR A 269 16.58 -11.31 9.12
CA THR A 269 17.00 -11.28 10.54
C THR A 269 17.92 -10.10 10.88
N GLU A 270 18.35 -9.31 9.89
CA GLU A 270 19.34 -8.25 10.09
C GLU A 270 18.84 -6.90 9.55
N GLY A 271 18.60 -5.92 10.41
CA GLY A 271 18.52 -4.48 10.05
C GLY A 271 17.57 -4.05 8.92
N VAL A 272 16.72 -4.93 8.40
CA VAL A 272 15.87 -4.70 7.22
C VAL A 272 14.39 -4.96 7.51
N HIS A 273 13.52 -4.62 6.54
CA HIS A 273 12.14 -5.07 6.53
C HIS A 273 12.07 -6.60 6.58
N GLN A 274 11.29 -7.19 7.50
CA GLN A 274 11.23 -8.66 7.67
C GLN A 274 10.80 -9.42 6.41
N GLY A 275 10.03 -8.78 5.52
CA GLY A 275 9.62 -9.33 4.22
C GLY A 275 10.61 -9.07 3.08
N ALA A 276 11.82 -8.58 3.38
CA ALA A 276 12.82 -8.25 2.37
C ALA A 276 13.28 -9.49 1.58
N LEU A 277 13.46 -9.31 0.29
CA LEU A 277 14.09 -10.27 -0.61
C LEU A 277 14.73 -9.54 -1.80
N THR A 278 15.85 -10.05 -2.30
CA THR A 278 16.51 -9.57 -3.51
C THR A 278 16.38 -10.63 -4.59
N VAL A 279 15.85 -10.25 -5.75
CA VAL A 279 15.67 -11.13 -6.92
C VAL A 279 16.55 -10.67 -8.07
N ARG A 280 17.06 -11.61 -8.87
CA ARG A 280 17.81 -11.27 -10.08
C ARG A 280 16.90 -10.62 -11.12
N LEU A 281 17.44 -9.67 -11.86
CA LEU A 281 16.67 -8.87 -12.81
C LEU A 281 15.91 -9.71 -13.87
N PRO A 282 16.49 -10.76 -14.49
CA PRO A 282 15.75 -11.60 -15.43
C PRO A 282 14.54 -12.32 -14.82
N ILE A 283 14.64 -12.71 -13.54
CA ILE A 283 13.53 -13.33 -12.81
C ILE A 283 12.46 -12.28 -12.53
N PHE A 284 12.88 -11.12 -12.01
CA PHE A 284 11.99 -9.99 -11.75
C PHE A 284 11.18 -9.60 -12.99
N MET A 285 11.87 -9.39 -14.11
CA MET A 285 11.23 -9.02 -15.38
C MET A 285 10.29 -10.11 -15.91
N ARG A 286 10.52 -11.37 -15.58
CA ARG A 286 9.63 -12.47 -16.01
C ARG A 286 8.38 -12.58 -15.13
N LEU A 287 8.53 -12.45 -13.81
CA LEU A 287 7.47 -12.75 -12.85
C LEU A 287 6.56 -11.54 -12.55
N PHE A 288 7.11 -10.34 -12.63
CA PHE A 288 6.38 -9.11 -12.38
C PHE A 288 5.85 -8.54 -13.70
N GLY A 289 4.65 -7.96 -13.66
CA GLY A 289 4.03 -7.37 -14.85
C GLY A 289 3.27 -6.10 -14.55
N HIS A 290 2.96 -5.82 -13.29
CA HIS A 290 2.28 -4.60 -12.89
C HIS A 290 3.23 -3.68 -12.14
N VAL A 291 3.18 -2.39 -12.44
CA VAL A 291 3.97 -1.35 -11.78
C VAL A 291 3.06 -0.16 -11.47
N GLY A 292 3.18 0.39 -10.26
CA GLY A 292 2.68 1.70 -9.88
C GLY A 292 3.83 2.52 -9.28
N LEU A 293 4.05 3.73 -9.82
CA LEU A 293 5.02 4.67 -9.26
C LEU A 293 4.60 6.11 -9.50
N ILE A 294 5.07 7.00 -8.64
CA ILE A 294 4.95 8.44 -8.88
C ILE A 294 6.15 8.87 -9.74
N PRO A 295 5.92 9.46 -10.93
CA PRO A 295 7.02 9.84 -11.81
C PRO A 295 7.76 11.07 -11.27
N SER A 296 9.08 11.14 -11.48
CA SER A 296 9.92 12.22 -10.90
C SER A 296 9.50 13.63 -11.31
N ARG A 297 8.90 13.79 -12.48
CA ARG A 297 8.33 15.08 -12.92
C ARG A 297 7.20 15.61 -12.03
N SER A 298 6.57 14.73 -11.24
CA SER A 298 5.49 15.10 -10.31
C SER A 298 6.00 15.49 -8.92
N LEU A 299 7.29 15.28 -8.62
CA LEU A 299 7.83 15.49 -7.27
C LEU A 299 7.74 16.94 -6.81
N ALA A 300 8.12 17.91 -7.65
CA ALA A 300 8.07 19.33 -7.30
C ALA A 300 6.64 19.79 -6.98
N LEU A 301 5.67 19.37 -7.81
CA LEU A 301 4.26 19.67 -7.58
C LEU A 301 3.75 19.00 -6.29
N TRP A 302 4.14 17.75 -6.05
CA TRP A 302 3.72 17.00 -4.87
C TRP A 302 4.27 17.61 -3.59
N LYS A 303 5.55 17.99 -3.56
CA LYS A 303 6.18 18.73 -2.47
C LYS A 303 5.46 20.06 -2.21
N SER A 304 5.18 20.83 -3.25
CA SER A 304 4.47 22.11 -3.14
C SER A 304 3.06 21.91 -2.55
N HIS A 305 2.32 20.88 -2.98
CA HIS A 305 1.01 20.55 -2.40
C HIS A 305 1.09 20.21 -0.91
N LEU A 306 2.19 19.61 -0.48
CA LEU A 306 2.45 19.22 0.90
C LEU A 306 3.14 20.31 1.74
N GLY A 307 3.39 21.50 1.16
CA GLY A 307 4.10 22.59 1.84
C GLY A 307 5.56 22.23 2.18
N MET A 308 6.19 21.37 1.38
CA MET A 308 7.60 21.01 1.51
C MET A 308 8.45 21.94 0.64
N GLU A 309 9.60 22.37 1.19
CA GLU A 309 10.63 23.16 0.49
C GLU A 309 11.47 22.31 -0.48
#